data_AF-A0A5C8T9S2-F1
#
_entry.id   AF-A0A5C8T9S2-F1
#
_cell.length_a   1.000
_cell.length_b   1.000
_cell.length_c   1.000
_cell.angle_alpha   90.00
_cell.angle_beta   90.00
_cell.angle_gamma   90.00
#
_symmetry.space_group_name_H-M   'P 1'
#
loop_
_entity.id
_entity.type
_entity.pdbx_description
1 polymer ?
#
loop_
_entity_poly.entity_id
_entity_poly.type
_entity_poly.pdbx_seq_one_letter_code
_entity_poly.pdbx_strand_id
1 'polypeptide(L)'
;MSDANPQPPKVDEILRLSTALAEQMLEAQVMGQPIPTQKFTALVGAARFLKDNNMAWPPLVEEVVHEIGKRMAAAKSALLDEDAEGSPRHSEAAGSS
;
A
#
# COMPACT_ATOMS: atom_id res chain seq x y z
N MET A 1 -7.60 -35.28 -32.18
CA MET A 1 -6.61 -35.02 -31.11
C MET A 1 -6.75 -33.55 -30.75
N SER A 2 -7.40 -33.25 -29.63
CA SER A 2 -7.58 -31.86 -29.16
C SER A 2 -6.33 -31.49 -28.39
N ASP A 3 -5.35 -30.92 -29.09
CA ASP A 3 -4.07 -30.54 -28.51
C ASP A 3 -4.12 -29.10 -27.98
N ALA A 4 -3.71 -28.96 -26.72
CA ALA A 4 -3.36 -27.75 -25.99
C ALA A 4 -4.41 -26.64 -25.85
N ASN A 5 -5.03 -26.58 -24.67
CA ASN A 5 -5.38 -25.31 -24.05
C ASN A 5 -4.19 -24.86 -23.18
N PRO A 6 -3.22 -24.07 -23.68
CA PRO A 6 -2.22 -23.47 -22.82
C PRO A 6 -2.88 -22.26 -22.14
N GLN A 7 -3.17 -22.36 -20.84
CA GLN A 7 -3.33 -21.16 -20.04
C GLN A 7 -2.21 -21.09 -18.99
N PRO A 8 -1.68 -19.88 -18.67
CA PRO A 8 -2.17 -18.57 -19.11
C PRO A 8 -1.03 -17.60 -19.52
N PRO A 9 -0.90 -17.23 -20.81
CA PRO A 9 -0.16 -16.01 -21.22
C PRO A 9 -0.55 -14.75 -20.43
N LYS A 10 -1.72 -14.77 -19.77
CA LYS A 10 -2.24 -13.71 -18.91
C LYS A 10 -1.43 -13.49 -17.62
N VAL A 11 -0.78 -14.49 -17.03
CA VAL A 11 -0.04 -14.31 -15.77
C VAL A 11 1.26 -13.55 -16.03
N ASP A 12 2.00 -13.92 -17.07
CA ASP A 12 3.21 -13.19 -17.49
C ASP A 12 2.89 -11.76 -17.93
N GLU A 13 1.75 -11.56 -18.59
CA GLU A 13 1.25 -10.24 -18.94
C GLU A 13 0.92 -9.41 -17.69
N ILE A 14 0.26 -10.00 -16.70
CA ILE A 14 -0.02 -9.32 -15.43
C ILE A 14 1.29 -9.01 -14.69
N LEU A 15 2.29 -9.90 -14.68
CA LEU A 15 3.61 -9.60 -14.11
C LEU A 15 4.25 -8.38 -14.77
N ARG A 16 4.26 -8.34 -16.10
CA ARG A 16 4.80 -7.19 -16.87
C ARG A 16 4.03 -5.90 -16.58
N LEU A 17 2.70 -5.95 -16.59
CA LEU A 17 1.86 -4.79 -16.31
C LEU A 17 2.02 -4.30 -14.86
N SER A 18 2.16 -5.21 -13.90
CA SER A 18 2.39 -4.89 -12.49
C SER A 18 3.72 -4.15 -12.31
N THR A 19 4.78 -4.64 -12.95
CA THR A 19 6.10 -4.01 -12.91
C THR A 19 6.07 -2.62 -13.53
N ALA A 20 5.51 -2.48 -14.73
CA ALA A 20 5.40 -1.17 -15.40
C ALA A 20 4.54 -0.17 -14.60
N LEU A 21 3.55 -0.65 -13.85
CA LEU A 21 2.74 0.19 -12.98
C LEU A 21 3.51 0.63 -11.74
N ALA A 22 4.30 -0.27 -11.13
CA ALA A 22 5.17 0.03 -10.01
C ALA A 22 6.27 1.04 -10.40
N GLU A 23 6.87 0.90 -11.59
CA GLU A 23 7.84 1.87 -12.15
C GLU A 23 7.22 3.27 -12.26
N GLN A 24 6.05 3.38 -12.89
CA GLN A 24 5.33 4.66 -13.01
C GLN A 24 4.99 5.28 -11.65
N MET A 25 4.67 4.47 -10.64
CA MET A 25 4.39 4.95 -9.29
C MET A 25 5.66 5.43 -8.58
N LEU A 26 6.81 4.79 -8.80
CA LEU A 26 8.10 5.27 -8.29
C LEU A 26 8.51 6.58 -8.97
N GLU A 27 8.40 6.67 -10.28
CA GLU A 27 8.67 7.88 -11.04
C GLU A 27 7.81 9.06 -10.58
N ALA A 28 6.50 8.83 -10.39
CA ALA A 28 5.59 9.86 -9.89
C ALA A 28 6.02 10.37 -8.50
N GLN A 29 6.45 9.48 -7.60
CA GLN A 29 6.96 9.86 -6.28
C GLN A 29 8.25 10.67 -6.36
N VAL A 30 9.19 10.26 -7.22
CA VAL A 30 10.44 10.99 -7.46
C VAL A 30 10.14 12.41 -7.98
N MET A 31 9.14 12.53 -8.87
CA MET A 31 8.70 13.82 -9.39
C MET A 31 7.78 14.60 -8.43
N GLY A 32 7.49 14.09 -7.23
CA GLY A 32 6.60 14.74 -6.27
C GLY A 32 5.14 14.82 -6.75
N GLN A 33 4.76 14.01 -7.73
CA GLN A 33 3.40 13.97 -8.26
C GLN A 33 2.49 13.06 -7.42
N PRO A 34 1.22 13.45 -7.25
CA PRO A 34 0.26 12.59 -6.58
C PRO A 34 0.02 11.32 -7.40
N ILE A 35 0.06 10.16 -6.74
CA ILE A 35 -0.29 8.90 -7.39
C ILE A 35 -1.82 8.84 -7.56
N PRO A 36 -2.34 8.62 -8.78
CA PRO A 36 -3.77 8.46 -8.98
C PRO A 36 -4.29 7.22 -8.25
N THR A 37 -5.38 7.37 -7.50
CA THR A 37 -6.01 6.26 -6.75
C THR A 37 -6.34 5.06 -7.65
N GLN A 38 -6.70 5.30 -8.91
CA GLN A 38 -6.98 4.24 -9.87
C GLN A 38 -5.75 3.37 -10.18
N LYS A 39 -4.56 3.97 -10.31
CA LYS A 39 -3.30 3.24 -10.50
C LYS A 39 -2.97 2.42 -9.25
N PHE A 40 -3.20 2.99 -8.08
CA PHE A 40 -3.00 2.27 -6.82
C PHE A 40 -3.92 1.04 -6.70
N THR A 41 -5.23 1.19 -6.94
CA THR A 41 -6.18 0.08 -6.90
C THR A 41 -5.82 -1.01 -7.92
N ALA A 42 -5.34 -0.62 -9.11
CA ALA A 42 -4.88 -1.58 -10.12
C ALA A 42 -3.67 -2.37 -9.64
N LEU A 43 -2.69 -1.73 -8.99
CA LEU A 43 -1.51 -2.42 -8.46
C LEU A 43 -1.88 -3.41 -7.36
N VAL A 44 -2.77 -3.01 -6.42
CA VAL A 44 -3.25 -3.90 -5.35
C VAL A 44 -4.03 -5.08 -5.93
N GLY A 45 -4.86 -4.85 -6.95
CA GLY A 45 -5.59 -5.90 -7.65
C GLY A 45 -4.64 -6.90 -8.33
N ALA A 46 -3.61 -6.40 -9.00
CA ALA A 46 -2.60 -7.25 -9.64
C ALA A 46 -1.78 -8.05 -8.62
N ALA A 47 -1.32 -7.41 -7.54
CA ALA A 47 -0.59 -8.08 -6.46
C ALA A 47 -1.42 -9.19 -5.79
N ARG A 48 -2.72 -8.94 -5.58
CA ARG A 48 -3.66 -9.94 -5.07
C ARG A 48 -3.83 -11.10 -6.04
N PHE A 49 -4.01 -10.81 -7.33
CA PHE A 49 -4.09 -11.83 -8.36
C PHE A 49 -2.84 -12.71 -8.40
N LEU A 50 -1.63 -12.11 -8.33
CA LEU A 50 -0.38 -12.86 -8.29
C LEU A 50 -0.29 -13.76 -7.05
N LYS A 51 -0.69 -13.24 -5.89
CA LYS A 51 -0.73 -14.01 -4.64
C LYS A 51 -1.71 -15.19 -4.72
N ASP A 52 -2.91 -14.96 -5.26
CA ASP A 52 -3.95 -15.98 -5.40
C ASP A 52 -3.53 -17.09 -6.39
N ASN A 53 -2.59 -16.81 -7.30
CA ASN A 53 -1.99 -17.77 -8.22
C ASN A 53 -0.65 -18.37 -7.72
N ASN A 54 -0.28 -18.16 -6.45
CA ASN A 54 1.01 -18.59 -5.87
C ASN A 54 2.25 -18.07 -6.63
N MET A 55 2.14 -16.91 -7.30
CA MET A 55 3.25 -16.30 -8.01
C MET A 55 4.05 -15.39 -7.09
N ALA A 56 5.38 -15.47 -7.20
CA ALA A 56 6.27 -14.53 -6.54
C ALA A 56 6.04 -13.12 -7.10
N TRP A 57 6.07 -12.12 -6.23
CA TRP A 57 5.96 -10.74 -6.64
C TRP A 57 7.27 -10.25 -7.25
N PRO A 58 7.22 -9.42 -8.29
CA PRO A 58 8.40 -8.69 -8.72
C PRO A 58 8.92 -7.82 -7.56
N PRO A 59 10.25 -7.66 -7.41
CA PRO A 59 10.83 -6.91 -6.29
C PRO A 59 10.31 -5.46 -6.23
N LEU A 60 10.07 -4.86 -7.40
CA LEU A 60 9.54 -3.51 -7.49
C LEU A 60 8.11 -3.38 -6.97
N VAL A 61 7.28 -4.41 -7.20
CA VAL A 61 5.90 -4.46 -6.70
C VAL A 61 5.92 -4.64 -5.18
N GLU A 62 6.80 -5.49 -4.67
CA GLU A 62 6.99 -5.71 -3.24
C GLU A 62 7.41 -4.42 -2.51
N GLU A 63 8.37 -3.68 -3.05
CA GLU A 63 8.85 -2.41 -2.49
C GLU A 63 7.72 -1.38 -2.43
N VAL A 64 6.99 -1.18 -3.52
CA VAL A 64 5.89 -0.21 -3.58
C VAL A 64 4.77 -0.59 -2.62
N VAL A 65 4.37 -1.86 -2.57
CA VAL A 65 3.33 -2.33 -1.64
C VAL A 65 3.78 -2.18 -0.18
N HIS A 66 5.05 -2.46 0.12
CA HIS A 66 5.62 -2.31 1.45
C HIS A 66 5.61 -0.86 1.93
N GLU A 67 6.09 0.07 1.09
CA GLU A 67 6.12 1.51 1.41
C GLU A 67 4.72 2.08 1.63
N ILE A 68 3.74 1.63 0.83
CA ILE A 68 2.34 2.04 1.02
C ILE A 68 1.81 1.49 2.35
N GLY A 69 2.08 0.21 2.66
CA GLY A 69 1.70 -0.39 3.94
C GLY A 69 2.27 0.39 5.13
N LYS A 70 3.53 0.81 5.05
CA LYS A 70 4.20 1.63 6.07
C LYS A 70 3.54 3.00 6.25
N ARG A 71 3.18 3.68 5.16
CA ARG A 71 2.48 4.98 5.21
C ARG A 71 1.09 4.86 5.82
N MET A 72 0.34 3.81 5.48
CA MET A 72 -0.97 3.57 6.07
C MET A 72 -0.87 3.25 7.56
N ALA A 73 0.13 2.48 7.97
CA ALA A 73 0.40 2.21 9.37
C ALA A 73 0.76 3.49 10.14
N ALA A 74 1.63 4.33 9.59
CA ALA A 74 1.99 5.62 10.18
C ALA A 74 0.79 6.57 10.29
N ALA A 75 -0.04 6.67 9.25
CA ALA A 75 -1.26 7.47 9.27
C ALA A 75 -2.27 6.96 10.32
N LYS A 76 -2.40 5.64 10.47
CA LYS A 76 -3.25 5.04 11.50
C LYS A 76 -2.76 5.38 12.91
N SER A 77 -1.45 5.35 13.15
CA SER A 77 -0.88 5.71 14.47
C SER A 77 -1.08 7.19 14.79
N ALA A 78 -0.91 8.09 13.81
CA ALA A 78 -1.12 9.53 14.01
C ALA A 78 -2.57 9.87 14.42
N LEU A 79 -3.57 9.15 13.88
CA LEU A 79 -4.98 9.31 14.25
C LEU A 79 -5.30 8.81 15.67
N LEU A 80 -4.46 7.95 16.26
CA LEU A 80 -4.67 7.38 17.60
C LEU A 80 -4.00 8.22 18.71
N ASP A 81 -3.04 9.10 18.36
CA ASP A 81 -2.34 9.97 19.29
C ASP A 81 -3.17 11.20 19.71
N GLU A 82 -4.16 11.63 18.90
CA GLU A 82 -4.97 12.83 19.16
C GLU A 82 -6.01 12.66 20.30
N ASP A 83 -6.30 11.43 20.73
CA ASP A 83 -7.21 11.15 21.86
C ASP A 83 -6.50 11.09 23.23
N ALA A 84 -5.16 11.15 23.28
CA ALA A 84 -4.39 10.92 24.51
C ALA A 84 -3.98 12.19 25.28
N GLU A 85 -4.09 13.39 24.71
CA GLU A 85 -3.67 14.65 25.36
C GLU A 85 -4.85 15.58 25.70
N GLY A 86 -5.74 15.08 26.57
CA GLY A 86 -6.93 15.80 27.03
C GLY A 86 -7.18 15.69 28.53
N SER A 87 -6.15 15.80 29.37
CA SER A 87 -6.36 16.07 30.80
C SER A 87 -5.57 17.32 31.21
N PRO A 88 -6.22 18.50 31.23
CA PRO A 88 -5.62 19.67 31.81
C PRO A 88 -5.40 19.41 33.30
N ARG A 89 -4.19 19.70 33.74
CA ARG A 89 -3.78 19.71 35.14
C ARG A 89 -4.68 20.69 35.88
N HIS A 90 -5.78 20.22 36.47
CA HIS A 90 -6.50 20.98 37.48
C HIS A 90 -5.67 20.94 38.76
N SER A 91 -4.75 21.90 38.82
CA SER A 91 -4.25 22.50 40.04
C SER A 91 -5.46 23.04 40.81
N GLU A 92 -6.12 22.19 41.60
CA GLU A 92 -7.08 22.68 42.59
C GLU A 92 -6.34 22.89 43.91
N ALA A 93 -6.08 24.16 44.17
CA ALA A 93 -5.71 24.65 45.48
C ALA A 93 -6.84 24.31 46.47
N ALA A 94 -6.57 23.37 47.38
CA ALA A 94 -7.25 23.28 48.67
C ALA A 94 -6.15 23.61 49.72
N GLY A 95 -6.24 24.66 50.52
CA GLY A 95 -7.41 25.11 51.25
C GLY A 95 -7.22 24.70 52.72
N SER A 96 -6.84 25.68 53.53
CA SER A 96 -7.03 25.83 54.99
C SER A 96 -6.89 24.61 55.92
N SER A 97 -5.99 24.74 56.91
CA SER A 97 -6.32 24.83 58.34
C SER A 97 -5.14 25.36 59.14
#